data_AF-A0A9X3MY67-F1
#
_entry.id   AF-A0A9X3MY67-F1
#
_cell.length_a   1.000
_cell.length_b   1.000
_cell.length_c   1.000
_cell.angle_alpha   90.00
_cell.angle_beta   90.00
_cell.angle_gamma   90.00
#
_symmetry.space_group_name_H-M   'P 1'
#
loop_
_entity.id
_entity.type
_entity.pdbx_description
1 polymer ?
#
loop_
_entity_poly.entity_id
_entity_poly.type
_entity_poly.pdbx_seq_one_letter_code
_entity_poly.pdbx_strand_id
1 'polypeptide(L)'
;MRKSLFAAGTVALALSAAGIAYAQTPEPSVTVTASVSPTKAGTSSKPKATKLKLTVKNDAASKTTAAKITIAFPSTLKISTSGLEQCKANDEALLAGPEKVCKKSIAGSGSAHALLNPFGATPAPLTFKVVPVVGKNEIIFVLSGSAPAVLHGKISGKKMTIAIPDFLQQPVPDTYSALTDLSTTISAKKGSKSLISATGCKSKKHSIGVTVGYAPNPSPPAKSSATGTGDAKCS
;
A
#
# COMPACT_ATOMS: atom_id res chain seq x y z
N MET A 1 -43.63 -47.35 61.85
CA MET A 1 -42.15 -47.24 61.74
C MET A 1 -41.79 -47.24 60.26
N ARG A 2 -41.49 -46.07 59.68
CA ARG A 2 -40.17 -45.68 59.14
C ARG A 2 -39.66 -46.57 57.99
N LYS A 3 -39.55 -45.98 56.78
CA LYS A 3 -38.40 -45.97 55.85
C LYS A 3 -38.85 -45.37 54.50
N SER A 4 -38.72 -44.07 54.30
CA SER A 4 -37.54 -43.35 53.76
C SER A 4 -37.42 -43.48 52.24
N LEU A 5 -37.95 -42.48 51.53
CA LEU A 5 -37.83 -42.26 50.09
C LEU A 5 -36.39 -41.83 49.76
N PHE A 6 -35.74 -42.56 48.84
CA PHE A 6 -34.47 -42.16 48.24
C PHE A 6 -34.73 -41.14 47.14
N ALA A 7 -34.36 -39.89 47.37
CA ALA A 7 -34.31 -38.85 46.34
C ALA A 7 -32.96 -38.94 45.61
N ALA A 8 -33.00 -39.28 44.32
CA ALA A 8 -31.83 -39.30 43.45
C ALA A 8 -31.40 -37.86 43.13
N GLY A 9 -30.28 -37.42 43.70
CA GLY A 9 -29.66 -36.14 43.38
C GLY A 9 -28.81 -36.26 42.12
N THR A 10 -29.29 -35.71 41.01
CA THR A 10 -28.47 -35.47 39.82
C THR A 10 -27.53 -34.29 40.07
N VAL A 11 -26.26 -34.58 40.32
CA VAL A 11 -25.19 -33.57 40.28
C VAL A 11 -24.91 -33.27 38.81
N ALA A 12 -25.46 -32.18 38.31
CA ALA A 12 -25.10 -31.63 37.00
C ALA A 12 -23.70 -31.02 37.11
N LEU A 13 -22.69 -31.73 36.61
CA LEU A 13 -21.38 -31.16 36.31
C LEU A 13 -21.54 -30.13 35.19
N ALA A 14 -21.75 -28.87 35.56
CA ALA A 14 -21.63 -27.74 34.66
C ALA A 14 -20.16 -27.61 34.26
N LEU A 15 -19.77 -28.27 33.17
CA LEU A 15 -18.53 -28.00 32.47
C LEU A 15 -18.64 -26.58 31.91
N SER A 16 -18.17 -25.60 32.67
CA SER A 16 -17.90 -24.26 32.18
C SER A 16 -16.80 -24.38 31.13
N ALA A 17 -17.21 -24.54 29.88
CA ALA A 17 -16.33 -24.29 28.75
C ALA A 17 -15.89 -22.83 28.85
N ALA A 18 -14.71 -22.61 29.41
CA ALA A 18 -14.00 -21.36 29.30
C ALA A 18 -13.71 -21.18 27.81
N GLY A 19 -14.67 -20.59 27.09
CA GLY A 19 -14.50 -20.17 25.72
C GLY A 19 -13.31 -19.22 25.72
N ILE A 20 -12.20 -19.66 25.15
CA ILE A 20 -11.04 -18.81 24.94
C ILE A 20 -11.53 -17.75 23.96
N ALA A 21 -11.76 -16.53 24.47
CA ALA A 21 -12.06 -15.40 23.63
C ALA A 21 -10.82 -15.12 22.80
N TYR A 22 -10.76 -15.69 21.60
CA TYR A 22 -9.81 -15.23 20.59
C TYR A 22 -10.07 -13.75 20.41
N ALA A 23 -9.15 -12.91 20.89
CA ALA A 23 -9.18 -11.48 20.65
C ALA A 23 -9.17 -11.29 19.13
N GLN A 24 -10.35 -10.99 18.56
CA GLN A 24 -10.49 -10.85 17.12
C GLN A 24 -9.64 -9.65 16.68
N THR A 25 -8.56 -9.91 15.94
CA THR A 25 -7.83 -8.85 15.25
C THR A 25 -8.80 -8.13 14.32
N PRO A 26 -8.95 -6.80 14.43
CA PRO A 26 -9.94 -6.07 13.66
C PRO A 26 -9.72 -6.25 12.16
N GLU A 27 -10.82 -6.28 11.40
CA GLU A 27 -10.79 -6.48 9.97
C GLU A 27 -9.88 -5.43 9.29
N PRO A 28 -8.97 -5.83 8.40
CA PRO A 28 -8.11 -4.86 7.71
C PRO A 28 -8.92 -3.87 6.88
N SER A 29 -8.60 -2.59 7.05
CA SER A 29 -9.17 -1.51 6.26
C SER A 29 -8.09 -0.63 5.64
N VAL A 30 -8.40 -0.06 4.47
CA VAL A 30 -7.50 0.82 3.72
C VAL A 30 -8.22 2.12 3.39
N THR A 31 -7.67 3.23 3.86
CA THR A 31 -8.13 4.58 3.51
C THR A 31 -7.23 5.18 2.46
N VAL A 32 -7.81 5.76 1.41
CA VAL A 32 -7.06 6.34 0.30
C VAL A 32 -7.42 7.82 0.16
N THR A 33 -6.41 8.68 0.11
CA THR A 33 -6.55 10.09 -0.23
C THR A 33 -5.79 10.36 -1.51
N ALA A 34 -6.46 10.96 -2.50
CA ALA A 34 -5.86 11.29 -3.78
C ALA A 34 -6.06 12.78 -4.09
N SER A 35 -5.05 13.40 -4.70
CA SER A 35 -5.17 14.75 -5.25
C SER A 35 -4.40 14.87 -6.55
N VAL A 36 -4.91 15.68 -7.46
CA VAL A 36 -4.28 15.96 -8.76
C VAL A 36 -4.05 17.46 -8.93
N SER A 37 -2.95 17.82 -9.57
CA SER A 37 -2.64 19.22 -9.91
C SER A 37 -1.97 19.32 -11.29
N PRO A 38 -2.47 20.16 -12.21
CA PRO A 38 -3.68 20.97 -12.11
C PRO A 38 -4.96 20.12 -12.08
N THR A 39 -6.04 20.66 -11.51
CA THR A 39 -7.37 20.01 -11.48
C THR A 39 -8.07 20.02 -12.83
N LYS A 40 -7.76 21.02 -13.67
CA LYS A 40 -8.33 21.12 -15.01
C LYS A 40 -7.85 19.96 -15.89
N ALA A 41 -8.76 19.10 -16.30
CA ALA A 41 -8.47 17.96 -17.15
C ALA A 41 -8.26 18.40 -18.62
N GLY A 42 -7.51 17.59 -19.36
CA GLY A 42 -7.43 17.67 -20.81
C GLY A 42 -8.51 16.84 -21.49
N THR A 43 -8.31 16.57 -22.78
CA THR A 43 -9.14 15.63 -23.56
C THR A 43 -8.31 14.40 -23.94
N SER A 44 -8.95 13.35 -24.46
CA SER A 44 -8.23 12.18 -24.98
C SER A 44 -7.23 12.53 -26.09
N SER A 45 -7.54 13.52 -26.93
CA SER A 45 -6.66 13.99 -28.02
C SER A 45 -5.59 14.97 -27.55
N LYS A 46 -5.86 15.73 -26.47
CA LYS A 46 -4.91 16.66 -25.85
C LYS A 46 -4.88 16.45 -24.34
N PRO A 47 -4.24 15.36 -23.88
CA PRO A 47 -4.14 15.07 -22.45
C PRO A 47 -3.37 16.18 -21.73
N LYS A 48 -3.78 16.50 -20.51
CA LYS A 48 -3.10 17.51 -19.69
C LYS A 48 -2.15 16.81 -18.73
N ALA A 49 -0.89 17.25 -18.72
CA ALA A 49 0.10 16.74 -17.76
C ALA A 49 -0.34 17.10 -16.33
N THR A 50 -0.29 16.13 -15.44
CA THR A 50 -0.83 16.24 -14.09
C THR A 50 0.14 15.63 -13.07
N LYS A 51 0.25 16.25 -11.90
CA LYS A 51 0.88 15.71 -10.71
C LYS A 51 -0.16 14.93 -9.92
N LEU A 52 0.15 13.70 -9.56
CA LEU A 52 -0.67 12.90 -8.66
C LEU A 52 0.01 12.82 -7.30
N LYS A 53 -0.73 13.15 -6.24
CA LYS A 53 -0.37 12.82 -4.85
C LYS A 53 -1.36 11.79 -4.33
N LEU A 54 -0.83 10.68 -3.83
CA LEU A 54 -1.58 9.55 -3.31
C LEU A 54 -1.09 9.25 -1.89
N THR A 55 -2.01 9.17 -0.95
CA THR A 55 -1.77 8.68 0.40
C THR A 55 -2.65 7.48 0.65
N VAL A 56 -2.07 6.41 1.16
CA VAL A 56 -2.77 5.18 1.55
C VAL A 56 -2.46 4.95 3.01
N LYS A 57 -3.50 4.83 3.84
CA LYS A 57 -3.39 4.41 5.23
C LYS A 57 -3.95 3.00 5.34
N ASN A 58 -3.16 2.11 5.92
CA ASN A 58 -3.56 0.77 6.28
C ASN A 58 -3.79 0.76 7.79
N ASP A 59 -4.89 0.16 8.24
CA ASP A 59 -5.22 0.16 9.66
C ASP A 59 -4.15 -0.56 10.49
N ALA A 60 -3.47 0.20 11.35
CA ALA A 60 -2.43 -0.32 12.23
C ALA A 60 -3.01 -1.32 13.25
N ALA A 61 -4.28 -1.15 13.63
CA ALA A 61 -4.95 -2.05 14.57
C ALA A 61 -5.10 -3.47 14.02
N SER A 62 -5.17 -3.61 12.69
CA SER A 62 -5.27 -4.91 12.01
C SER A 62 -3.94 -5.66 11.93
N LYS A 63 -2.82 -5.01 12.29
CA LYS A 63 -1.47 -5.61 12.38
C LYS A 63 -1.07 -6.42 11.13
N THR A 64 -1.47 -5.95 9.95
CA THR A 64 -1.32 -6.70 8.71
C THR A 64 -0.01 -6.41 8.00
N THR A 65 0.64 -7.47 7.54
CA THR A 65 1.86 -7.39 6.72
C THR A 65 1.49 -7.28 5.25
N ALA A 66 1.89 -6.20 4.59
CA ALA A 66 1.58 -5.98 3.18
C ALA A 66 2.52 -6.80 2.29
N ALA A 67 1.97 -7.62 1.40
CA ALA A 67 2.71 -8.38 0.38
C ALA A 67 2.66 -7.71 -1.00
N LYS A 68 1.54 -7.05 -1.30
CA LYS A 68 1.29 -6.46 -2.63
C LYS A 68 0.43 -5.23 -2.52
N ILE A 69 0.77 -4.19 -3.28
CA ILE A 69 -0.06 -3.00 -3.43
C ILE A 69 -0.43 -2.88 -4.91
N THR A 70 -1.73 -2.76 -5.20
CA THR A 70 -2.24 -2.53 -6.56
C THR A 70 -2.99 -1.23 -6.59
N ILE A 71 -2.56 -0.30 -7.44
CA ILE A 71 -3.20 0.99 -7.67
C ILE A 71 -3.91 0.94 -9.02
N ALA A 72 -5.22 1.18 -9.01
CA ALA A 72 -6.07 1.21 -10.20
C ALA A 72 -6.42 2.66 -10.55
N PHE A 73 -6.07 3.07 -11.76
CA PHE A 73 -6.35 4.39 -12.30
C PHE A 73 -7.67 4.39 -13.10
N PRO A 74 -8.48 5.47 -13.03
CA PRO A 74 -9.67 5.59 -13.86
C PRO A 74 -9.30 5.81 -15.33
N SER A 75 -10.24 5.60 -16.26
CA SER A 75 -10.01 5.86 -17.70
C SER A 75 -9.66 7.31 -18.03
N THR A 76 -10.02 8.25 -17.14
CA THR A 76 -9.77 9.68 -17.28
C THR A 76 -8.37 10.11 -16.81
N LEU A 77 -7.58 9.19 -16.25
CA LEU A 77 -6.23 9.46 -15.77
C LEU A 77 -5.27 8.40 -16.33
N LYS A 78 -4.46 8.78 -17.31
CA LYS A 78 -3.48 7.91 -17.95
C LYS A 78 -2.18 7.89 -17.16
N ILE A 79 -1.64 6.69 -16.93
CA ILE A 79 -0.27 6.48 -16.47
C ILE A 79 0.57 5.93 -17.62
N SER A 80 1.76 6.49 -17.88
CA SER A 80 2.62 6.07 -18.99
C SER A 80 4.06 6.52 -18.80
N THR A 81 5.02 5.62 -18.99
CA THR A 81 6.46 5.98 -19.01
C THR A 81 7.02 6.19 -20.41
N SER A 82 6.19 6.00 -21.45
CA SER A 82 6.60 6.18 -22.85
C SER A 82 7.00 7.62 -23.15
N GLY A 83 8.18 7.78 -23.76
CA GLY A 83 8.75 9.07 -24.15
C GLY A 83 9.34 9.88 -22.99
N LEU A 84 9.34 9.36 -21.76
CA LEU A 84 10.06 9.94 -20.63
C LEU A 84 11.50 9.42 -20.57
N GLU A 85 12.35 10.13 -19.83
CA GLU A 85 13.68 9.62 -19.51
C GLU A 85 13.57 8.40 -18.60
N GLN A 86 14.15 7.28 -19.00
CA GLN A 86 14.11 6.03 -18.24
C GLN A 86 15.43 5.78 -17.54
N CYS A 87 15.36 5.43 -16.27
CA CYS A 87 16.50 4.95 -15.51
C CYS A 87 16.84 3.52 -15.95
N LYS A 88 18.12 3.28 -16.23
CA LYS A 88 18.66 1.96 -16.59
C LYS A 88 19.64 1.41 -15.55
N ALA A 89 19.85 2.15 -14.46
CA ALA A 89 20.69 1.71 -13.36
C ALA A 89 20.06 0.47 -12.69
N ASN A 90 20.92 -0.42 -12.18
CA ASN A 90 20.47 -1.55 -11.36
C ASN A 90 20.11 -1.08 -9.93
N ASP A 91 19.57 -2.00 -9.15
CA ASP A 91 19.08 -1.73 -7.81
C ASP A 91 20.20 -1.28 -6.87
N GLU A 92 21.40 -1.87 -6.99
CA GLU A 92 22.56 -1.50 -6.17
C GLU A 92 22.97 -0.04 -6.41
N ALA A 93 23.02 0.39 -7.67
CA ALA A 93 23.35 1.77 -8.03
C ALA A 93 22.25 2.75 -7.62
N LEU A 94 20.98 2.32 -7.67
CA LEU A 94 19.86 3.11 -7.17
C LEU A 94 19.94 3.31 -5.66
N LEU A 95 20.28 2.27 -4.90
CA LEU A 95 20.47 2.36 -3.44
C LEU A 95 21.65 3.25 -3.06
N ALA A 96 22.70 3.31 -3.88
CA ALA A 96 23.83 4.23 -3.70
C ALA A 96 23.48 5.72 -3.93
N GLY A 97 22.33 5.99 -4.56
CA GLY A 97 21.79 7.34 -4.72
C GLY A 97 21.12 7.56 -6.08
N PRO A 98 19.78 7.55 -6.16
CA PRO A 98 19.07 7.69 -7.44
C PRO A 98 19.30 9.06 -8.10
N GLU A 99 19.61 10.08 -7.30
CA GLU A 99 19.94 11.43 -7.77
C GLU A 99 21.26 11.50 -8.54
N LYS A 100 22.18 10.54 -8.32
CA LYS A 100 23.46 10.48 -9.02
C LYS A 100 23.32 9.76 -10.36
N VAL A 101 22.64 8.62 -10.35
CA VAL A 101 22.57 7.72 -11.52
C VAL A 101 21.37 7.99 -12.43
N CYS A 102 20.27 8.54 -11.88
CA CYS A 102 18.99 8.67 -12.58
C CYS A 102 18.30 10.02 -12.33
N LYS A 103 19.08 11.09 -12.17
CA LYS A 103 18.61 12.46 -11.89
C LYS A 103 17.44 12.91 -12.78
N LYS A 104 17.52 12.64 -14.09
CA LYS A 104 16.51 13.05 -15.09
C LYS A 104 15.25 12.18 -15.07
N SER A 105 15.31 11.01 -14.45
CA SER A 105 14.21 10.06 -14.34
C SER A 105 13.49 10.13 -13.00
N ILE A 106 13.92 10.97 -12.06
CA ILE A 106 13.21 11.16 -10.79
C ILE A 106 11.81 11.71 -11.09
N ALA A 107 10.80 10.99 -10.62
CA ALA A 107 9.40 11.26 -10.87
C ALA A 107 8.71 12.00 -9.74
N GLY A 108 9.31 12.07 -8.55
CA GLY A 108 8.79 12.86 -7.43
C GLY A 108 9.39 12.41 -6.11
N SER A 109 8.57 12.34 -5.07
CA SER A 109 9.00 12.05 -3.70
C SER A 109 7.88 11.46 -2.86
N GLY A 110 8.22 10.83 -1.74
CA GLY A 110 7.26 10.25 -0.83
C GLY A 110 7.87 9.81 0.49
N SER A 111 7.02 9.20 1.30
CA SER A 111 7.37 8.56 2.56
C SER A 111 6.53 7.29 2.74
N ALA A 112 7.03 6.36 3.53
CA ALA A 112 6.25 5.23 4.02
C ALA A 112 6.62 4.95 5.48
N HIS A 113 5.65 4.47 6.24
CA HIS A 113 5.84 4.08 7.64
C HIS A 113 5.30 2.68 7.86
N ALA A 114 5.99 1.94 8.72
CA ALA A 114 5.59 0.62 9.14
C ALA A 114 5.92 0.41 10.63
N LEU A 115 5.36 -0.65 11.22
CA LEU A 115 5.69 -1.12 12.56
C LEU A 115 6.36 -2.49 12.44
N LEU A 116 7.57 -2.62 12.96
CA LEU A 116 8.24 -3.90 13.14
C LEU A 116 7.73 -4.58 14.41
N ASN A 117 7.50 -5.87 14.32
CA ASN A 117 6.92 -6.68 15.39
C ASN A 117 5.60 -6.08 15.94
N PRO A 118 4.56 -5.92 15.09
CA PRO A 118 3.29 -5.30 15.50
C PRO A 118 2.52 -6.10 16.57
N PHE A 119 2.94 -7.34 16.83
CA PHE A 119 2.39 -8.21 17.87
C PHE A 119 3.12 -8.09 19.21
N GLY A 120 4.32 -7.51 19.23
CA GLY A 120 5.08 -7.29 20.45
C GLY A 120 4.49 -6.21 21.36
N ALA A 121 4.92 -6.19 22.62
CA ALA A 121 4.52 -5.16 23.58
C ALA A 121 4.99 -3.75 23.18
N THR A 122 6.11 -3.67 22.47
CA THR A 122 6.73 -2.42 22.00
C THR A 122 7.09 -2.50 20.52
N PRO A 123 6.12 -2.35 19.60
CA PRO A 123 6.40 -2.33 18.16
C PRO A 123 7.37 -1.21 17.80
N ALA A 124 8.40 -1.51 17.02
CA ALA A 124 9.41 -0.52 16.63
C ALA A 124 9.00 0.19 15.32
N PRO A 125 8.96 1.53 15.28
CA PRO A 125 8.60 2.25 14.06
C PRO A 125 9.70 2.14 13.00
N LEU A 126 9.29 1.92 11.76
CA LEU A 126 10.13 1.96 10.57
C LEU A 126 9.71 3.14 9.70
N THR A 127 10.67 3.95 9.27
CA THR A 127 10.42 5.14 8.45
C THR A 127 11.26 5.06 7.19
N PHE A 128 10.60 5.30 6.06
CA PHE A 128 11.22 5.28 4.74
C PHE A 128 10.99 6.61 4.03
N LYS A 129 12.07 7.19 3.51
CA LYS A 129 11.99 8.18 2.43
C LYS A 129 11.89 7.42 1.11
N VAL A 130 10.91 7.78 0.30
CA VAL A 130 10.63 7.14 -0.99
C VAL A 130 10.96 8.09 -2.12
N VAL A 131 11.77 7.64 -3.07
CA VAL A 131 12.08 8.36 -4.32
C VAL A 131 11.56 7.56 -5.51
N PRO A 132 10.42 7.96 -6.10
CA PRO A 132 9.94 7.40 -7.35
C PRO A 132 10.84 7.79 -8.53
N VAL A 133 11.21 6.82 -9.35
CA VAL A 133 12.06 6.94 -10.54
C VAL A 133 11.36 6.26 -11.72
N VAL A 134 11.37 6.89 -12.89
CA VAL A 134 10.77 6.33 -14.11
C VAL A 134 11.65 5.19 -14.65
N GLY A 135 11.07 3.99 -14.75
CA GLY A 135 11.65 2.83 -15.44
C GLY A 135 10.89 2.47 -16.72
N LYS A 136 11.29 1.38 -17.38
CA LYS A 136 10.61 0.87 -18.58
C LYS A 136 9.31 0.17 -18.17
N ASN A 137 8.16 0.75 -18.52
CA ASN A 137 6.84 0.27 -18.12
C ASN A 137 6.64 0.11 -16.60
N GLU A 138 7.36 0.89 -15.79
CA GLU A 138 7.26 0.83 -14.32
C GLU A 138 7.65 2.14 -13.66
N ILE A 139 7.28 2.30 -12.40
CA ILE A 139 7.87 3.27 -11.48
C ILE A 139 8.69 2.49 -10.47
N ILE A 140 9.97 2.80 -10.39
CA ILE A 140 10.89 2.24 -9.40
C ILE A 140 10.83 3.11 -8.16
N PHE A 141 10.52 2.55 -7.01
CA PHE A 141 10.48 3.24 -5.72
C PHE A 141 11.74 2.89 -4.95
N VAL A 142 12.64 3.85 -4.81
CA VAL A 142 13.85 3.68 -4.01
C VAL A 142 13.53 4.09 -2.57
N LEU A 143 13.65 3.14 -1.66
CA LEU A 143 13.40 3.31 -0.23
C LEU A 143 14.76 3.52 0.46
N SER A 144 14.81 4.54 1.31
CA SER A 144 15.96 4.84 2.17
C SER A 144 15.47 5.07 3.59
N GLY A 145 16.28 4.77 4.61
CA GLY A 145 15.87 4.83 6.02
C GLY A 145 16.09 3.48 6.70
N SER A 146 15.08 3.01 7.44
CA SER A 146 15.21 1.85 8.34
C SER A 146 15.67 0.55 7.65
N ALA A 147 15.25 0.31 6.40
CA ALA A 147 15.70 -0.82 5.59
C ALA A 147 15.73 -0.39 4.10
N PRO A 148 16.90 0.00 3.56
CA PRO A 148 17.01 0.40 2.16
C PRO A 148 16.57 -0.72 1.21
N ALA A 149 15.76 -0.38 0.22
CA ALA A 149 15.23 -1.35 -0.74
C ALA A 149 14.82 -0.66 -2.04
N VAL A 150 14.72 -1.44 -3.12
CA VAL A 150 14.17 -0.98 -4.40
C VAL A 150 12.91 -1.78 -4.68
N LEU A 151 11.78 -1.09 -4.89
CA LEU A 151 10.50 -1.72 -5.21
C LEU A 151 10.07 -1.36 -6.62
N HIS A 152 9.58 -2.35 -7.36
CA HIS A 152 9.17 -2.18 -8.75
C HIS A 152 7.65 -2.10 -8.87
N GLY A 153 7.15 -0.90 -9.19
CA GLY A 153 5.75 -0.64 -9.52
C GLY A 153 5.47 -0.87 -11.00
N LYS A 154 5.22 -2.12 -11.39
CA LYS A 154 4.96 -2.50 -12.78
C LYS A 154 3.64 -1.91 -13.27
N ILE A 155 3.66 -1.27 -14.43
CA ILE A 155 2.49 -0.64 -15.04
C ILE A 155 1.94 -1.56 -16.14
N SER A 156 0.65 -1.90 -16.03
CA SER A 156 -0.07 -2.66 -17.06
C SER A 156 -1.46 -2.08 -17.25
N GLY A 157 -1.71 -1.51 -18.43
CA GLY A 157 -2.95 -0.83 -18.75
C GLY A 157 -3.23 0.33 -17.78
N LYS A 158 -4.27 0.17 -16.96
CA LYS A 158 -4.70 1.16 -15.95
C LYS A 158 -4.33 0.77 -14.52
N LYS A 159 -3.40 -0.18 -14.35
CA LYS A 159 -2.98 -0.66 -13.03
C LYS A 159 -1.48 -0.48 -12.86
N MET A 160 -1.08 -0.16 -11.64
CA MET A 160 0.30 -0.26 -11.18
C MET A 160 0.35 -1.26 -10.01
N THR A 161 1.22 -2.25 -10.10
CA THR A 161 1.36 -3.29 -9.06
C THR A 161 2.77 -3.26 -8.50
N ILE A 162 2.86 -3.15 -7.19
CA ILE A 162 4.09 -3.13 -6.40
C ILE A 162 4.10 -4.42 -5.57
N ALA A 163 5.10 -5.26 -5.78
CA ALA A 163 5.36 -6.38 -4.90
C ALA A 163 6.27 -5.91 -3.75
N ILE A 164 5.94 -6.31 -2.53
CA ILE A 164 6.78 -6.07 -1.36
C ILE A 164 7.58 -7.35 -1.14
N PRO A 165 8.92 -7.32 -1.20
CA PRO A 165 9.74 -8.51 -1.05
C PRO A 165 9.70 -9.05 0.37
N ASP A 166 9.95 -10.34 0.52
CA ASP A 166 9.82 -11.04 1.80
C ASP A 166 10.74 -10.47 2.89
N PHE A 167 11.93 -9.99 2.54
CA PHE A 167 12.83 -9.35 3.51
C PHE A 167 12.31 -8.02 4.08
N LEU A 168 11.36 -7.36 3.41
CA LEU A 168 10.64 -6.20 3.99
C LEU A 168 9.42 -6.64 4.78
N GLN A 169 8.77 -7.74 4.38
CA GLN A 169 7.62 -8.32 5.10
C GLN A 169 8.05 -8.92 6.45
N GLN A 170 9.20 -9.59 6.46
CA GLN A 170 9.78 -10.32 7.57
C GLN A 170 11.32 -10.17 7.54
N PRO A 171 11.88 -9.06 8.04
CA PRO A 171 13.33 -8.80 7.99
C PRO A 171 14.17 -9.81 8.78
N VAL A 172 13.57 -10.40 9.82
CA VAL A 172 14.14 -11.45 10.66
C VAL A 172 13.09 -12.54 10.79
N PRO A 173 13.46 -13.83 10.85
CA PRO A 173 12.52 -14.91 11.13
C PRO A 173 11.59 -14.58 12.31
N ASP A 174 10.33 -14.95 12.14
CA ASP A 174 9.19 -14.67 13.03
C ASP A 174 8.90 -13.20 13.39
N THR A 175 9.62 -12.24 12.78
CA THR A 175 9.44 -10.81 13.03
C THR A 175 8.86 -10.11 11.81
N TYR A 176 7.56 -9.82 11.86
CA TYR A 176 6.82 -9.24 10.74
C TYR A 176 6.80 -7.72 10.79
N SER A 177 6.69 -7.07 9.62
CA SER A 177 6.41 -5.64 9.51
C SER A 177 4.95 -5.40 9.13
N ALA A 178 4.32 -4.38 9.70
CA ALA A 178 2.99 -3.93 9.33
C ALA A 178 3.06 -2.53 8.72
N LEU A 179 2.71 -2.40 7.44
CA LEU A 179 2.64 -1.12 6.76
C LEU A 179 1.50 -0.30 7.39
N THR A 180 1.78 0.93 7.84
CA THR A 180 0.77 1.83 8.43
C THR A 180 0.31 2.86 7.43
N ASP A 181 1.23 3.45 6.67
CA ASP A 181 0.90 4.38 5.62
C ASP A 181 1.99 4.49 4.57
N LEU A 182 1.58 4.95 3.39
CA LEU A 182 2.46 5.41 2.34
C LEU A 182 1.90 6.70 1.74
N SER A 183 2.79 7.59 1.35
CA SER A 183 2.47 8.84 0.69
C SER A 183 3.45 9.04 -0.44
N THR A 184 2.96 9.26 -1.66
CA THR A 184 3.81 9.49 -2.82
C THR A 184 3.23 10.58 -3.70
N THR A 185 4.12 11.39 -4.27
CA THR A 185 3.82 12.36 -5.31
C THR A 185 4.61 12.00 -6.56
N ILE A 186 3.93 11.94 -7.71
CA ILE A 186 4.54 11.65 -9.01
C ILE A 186 4.10 12.66 -10.08
N SER A 187 5.05 13.18 -10.86
CA SER A 187 4.80 14.23 -11.87
C SER A 187 5.86 14.36 -12.97
N ALA A 188 6.59 13.28 -13.32
CA ALA A 188 7.58 13.37 -14.40
C ALA A 188 6.97 13.82 -15.74
N LYS A 189 7.71 14.66 -16.47
CA LYS A 189 7.35 15.12 -17.83
C LYS A 189 8.60 15.33 -18.70
N LYS A 190 8.45 15.11 -20.01
CA LYS A 190 9.46 15.43 -21.04
C LYS A 190 8.73 15.90 -22.31
N GLY A 191 8.90 17.18 -22.65
CA GLY A 191 8.13 17.81 -23.74
C GLY A 191 6.62 17.67 -23.50
N SER A 192 5.90 17.11 -24.49
CA SER A 192 4.46 16.83 -24.43
C SER A 192 4.10 15.51 -23.75
N LYS A 193 5.09 14.71 -23.34
CA LYS A 193 4.88 13.43 -22.66
C LYS A 193 4.92 13.64 -21.15
N SER A 194 4.01 12.99 -20.42
CA SER A 194 3.98 13.02 -18.96
C SER A 194 3.67 11.65 -18.38
N LEU A 195 4.15 11.43 -17.16
CA LEU A 195 3.94 10.20 -16.42
C LEU A 195 2.48 9.98 -16.09
N ILE A 196 1.84 11.06 -15.63
CA ILE A 196 0.41 11.12 -15.36
C ILE A 196 -0.20 12.19 -16.27
N SER A 197 -1.27 11.85 -16.97
CA SER A 197 -2.03 12.79 -17.80
C SER A 197 -3.53 12.64 -17.58
N ALA A 198 -4.23 13.74 -17.32
CA ALA A 198 -5.69 13.77 -17.29
C ALA A 198 -6.26 13.91 -18.71
N THR A 199 -7.09 12.96 -19.13
CA THR A 199 -7.72 12.87 -20.47
C THR A 199 -9.21 13.23 -20.46
N GLY A 200 -9.76 13.54 -19.29
CA GLY A 200 -11.13 13.97 -19.10
C GLY A 200 -11.46 14.05 -17.62
N CYS A 201 -12.71 14.30 -17.28
CA CYS A 201 -13.18 14.34 -15.91
C CYS A 201 -14.59 13.75 -15.82
N LYS A 202 -14.82 12.76 -14.96
CA LYS A 202 -16.13 12.13 -14.77
C LYS A 202 -16.64 12.48 -13.37
N SER A 203 -17.86 13.01 -13.27
CA SER A 203 -18.45 13.38 -11.98
C SER A 203 -17.55 14.29 -11.13
N LYS A 204 -16.82 15.21 -11.77
CA LYS A 204 -15.87 16.16 -11.13
C LYS A 204 -14.73 15.50 -10.33
N LYS A 205 -14.42 14.22 -10.58
CA LYS A 205 -13.35 13.49 -9.87
C LYS A 205 -12.66 12.39 -10.69
N HIS A 206 -11.45 12.04 -10.25
CA HIS A 206 -10.72 10.83 -10.62
C HIS A 206 -10.74 9.88 -9.43
N SER A 207 -11.52 8.80 -9.51
CA SER A 207 -11.56 7.78 -8.47
C SER A 207 -10.41 6.79 -8.67
N ILE A 208 -9.45 6.79 -7.74
CA ILE A 208 -8.25 5.96 -7.75
C ILE A 208 -8.44 4.86 -6.72
N GLY A 209 -8.49 3.61 -7.18
CA GLY A 209 -8.61 2.45 -6.30
C GLY A 209 -7.23 1.99 -5.82
N VAL A 210 -7.14 1.56 -4.57
CA VAL A 210 -5.94 0.90 -4.03
C VAL A 210 -6.37 -0.36 -3.31
N THR A 211 -5.73 -1.47 -3.67
CA THR A 211 -5.87 -2.76 -2.98
C THR A 211 -4.53 -3.14 -2.36
N VAL A 212 -4.54 -3.42 -1.06
CA VAL A 212 -3.40 -3.98 -0.33
C VAL A 212 -3.69 -5.46 -0.10
N GLY A 213 -2.86 -6.32 -0.67
CA GLY A 213 -2.85 -7.75 -0.40
C GLY A 213 -1.88 -8.06 0.74
N TYR A 214 -2.29 -8.93 1.64
CA TYR A 214 -1.55 -9.22 2.87
C TYR A 214 -0.83 -10.56 2.79
N ALA A 215 0.36 -10.59 3.39
CA ALA A 215 1.11 -11.81 3.65
C ALA A 215 0.48 -12.58 4.81
N PRO A 216 0.61 -13.92 4.85
CA PRO A 216 0.41 -14.67 6.07
C PRO A 216 1.33 -14.14 7.17
N ASN A 217 0.78 -13.89 8.35
CA ASN A 217 1.53 -13.60 9.58
C ASN A 217 0.91 -14.40 10.74
N PRO A 218 1.52 -14.47 11.93
CA PRO A 218 1.12 -15.39 13.00
C PRO A 218 -0.30 -15.18 13.53
N SER A 219 -0.88 -14.00 13.27
CA SER A 219 -2.29 -13.71 13.50
C SER A 219 -2.89 -13.23 12.18
N PRO A 220 -3.14 -14.16 11.24
CA PRO A 220 -3.46 -13.79 9.87
C PRO A 220 -4.74 -12.94 9.85
N PRO A 221 -4.78 -11.90 9.00
CA PRO A 221 -5.95 -11.05 8.94
C PRO A 221 -7.19 -11.83 8.54
N ALA A 222 -8.35 -11.38 9.02
CA ALA A 222 -9.67 -11.92 8.66
C ALA A 222 -9.92 -11.92 7.13
N LYS A 223 -9.18 -11.09 6.37
CA LYS A 223 -9.21 -11.04 4.91
C LYS A 223 -7.79 -10.98 4.34
N SER A 224 -7.57 -11.67 3.23
CA SER A 224 -6.28 -11.67 2.51
C SER A 224 -5.96 -10.35 1.79
N SER A 225 -6.91 -9.41 1.76
CA SER A 225 -6.70 -8.07 1.21
C SER A 225 -7.74 -7.07 1.74
N ALA A 226 -7.41 -5.79 1.64
CA ALA A 226 -8.34 -4.69 1.82
C ALA A 226 -8.25 -3.70 0.65
N THR A 227 -9.35 -3.03 0.36
CA THR A 227 -9.45 -2.07 -0.76
C THR A 227 -10.04 -0.75 -0.29
N GLY A 228 -9.46 0.34 -0.75
CA GLY A 228 -9.99 1.69 -0.57
C GLY A 228 -10.01 2.46 -1.91
N THR A 229 -10.77 3.55 -1.96
CA THR A 229 -10.82 4.44 -3.13
C THR A 229 -10.62 5.88 -2.69
N GLY A 230 -9.75 6.61 -3.37
CA GLY A 230 -9.50 8.03 -3.16
C GLY A 230 -9.96 8.84 -4.35
N ASP A 231 -10.72 9.90 -4.10
CA ASP A 231 -11.25 10.78 -5.14
C ASP A 231 -10.39 12.04 -5.28
N ALA A 232 -9.74 12.18 -6.44
CA ALA A 232 -8.99 13.39 -6.79
C ALA A 232 -9.91 14.35 -7.58
N LYS A 233 -10.14 15.56 -7.07
CA LYS A 233 -11.00 16.56 -7.75
C LYS A 233 -10.47 16.90 -9.16
N CYS A 234 -11.36 16.93 -10.15
CA CYS A 234 -11.06 17.44 -11.49
C CYS A 234 -12.17 18.37 -12.01
N SER A 235 -11.85 19.15 -13.04
CA SER A 235 -12.76 20.08 -13.73
C SER A 235 -12.53 20.11 -15.22
#